data_AF-A0A920KRX6-F1
#
_entry.id   AF-A0A920KRX6-F1
#
_cell.length_a   1.000
_cell.length_b   1.000
_cell.length_c   1.000
_cell.angle_alpha   90.00
_cell.angle_beta   90.00
_cell.angle_gamma   90.00
#
_symmetry.space_group_name_H-M   'P 1'
#
loop_
_entity.id
_entity.type
_entity.pdbx_description
1 polymer ?
#
loop_
_entity_poly.entity_id
_entity_poly.type
_entity_poly.pdbx_seq_one_letter_code
_entity_poly.pdbx_strand_id
1 'polypeptide(L)'
;MSRDLVTYIILGSRDRLKNIKIPQSSSTEEYIPANLEKNGNSEKKLDDLVGLAKGNIIVFLPPSSQPTKKSKEILKKISMIDISSWGWFKFSSKKKNFLSNIKKISTQVRSIPDIEQGIFFNKRIYFSVGGIGKFGTSPFKELSKRFYSRIDPQNPLPALIIRSKNFNIF
;
A
#
# COMPACT_ATOMS: atom_id res chain seq x y z
N MET A 1 -11.15 2.88 18.64
CA MET A 1 -10.06 2.97 17.62
C MET A 1 -9.08 4.04 18.09
N SER A 2 -7.78 3.74 18.21
CA SER A 2 -6.79 4.79 18.48
C SER A 2 -6.71 5.68 17.23
N ARG A 3 -6.92 6.98 17.41
CA ARG A 3 -6.99 7.97 16.31
C ARG A 3 -5.61 8.33 15.74
N ASP A 4 -4.52 7.81 16.31
CA ASP A 4 -3.14 8.18 15.95
C ASP A 4 -2.25 6.98 15.63
N LEU A 5 -2.75 5.75 15.78
CA LEU A 5 -1.93 4.56 15.60
C LEU A 5 -1.71 4.21 14.13
N VAL A 6 -0.44 3.99 13.80
CA VAL A 6 0.04 3.53 12.50
C VAL A 6 0.58 2.12 12.64
N THR A 7 0.15 1.19 11.79
CA THR A 7 0.67 -0.18 11.76
C THR A 7 1.69 -0.35 10.64
N TYR A 8 2.91 -0.73 10.99
CA TYR A 8 3.99 -1.06 10.09
C TYR A 8 4.09 -2.59 9.94
N ILE A 9 3.79 -3.09 8.74
CA ILE A 9 3.94 -4.51 8.39
C ILE A 9 5.24 -4.66 7.59
N ILE A 10 6.20 -5.39 8.15
CA ILE A 10 7.52 -5.59 7.52
C ILE A 10 7.47 -6.88 6.71
N LEU A 11 7.58 -6.74 5.39
CA LEU A 11 7.49 -7.84 4.44
C LEU A 11 8.86 -8.50 4.28
N GLY A 12 8.95 -9.81 4.46
CA GLY A 12 10.21 -10.52 4.22
C GLY A 12 10.08 -12.04 4.34
N SER A 13 11.08 -12.77 3.87
CA SER A 13 11.21 -14.19 4.19
C SER A 13 11.63 -14.38 5.64
N ARG A 14 11.38 -15.57 6.20
CA ARG A 14 11.83 -15.96 7.54
C ARG A 14 13.30 -15.65 7.79
N ASP A 15 14.18 -15.99 6.86
CA ASP A 15 15.62 -15.77 7.00
C ASP A 15 15.99 -14.30 7.00
N ARG A 16 15.31 -13.49 6.17
CA ARG A 16 15.54 -12.04 6.16
C ARG A 16 15.09 -11.43 7.47
N LEU A 17 13.88 -11.75 7.94
CA LEU A 17 13.29 -11.18 9.15
C LEU A 17 14.05 -11.55 10.42
N LYS A 18 14.63 -12.75 10.50
CA LYS A 18 15.42 -13.22 11.66
C LYS A 18 16.61 -12.30 11.98
N ASN A 19 17.20 -11.69 10.96
CA ASN A 19 18.45 -10.93 11.08
C ASN A 19 18.23 -9.41 11.24
N ILE A 20 16.97 -8.94 11.36
CA ILE A 20 16.64 -7.51 11.38
C ILE A 20 16.14 -7.11 12.76
N LYS A 21 16.60 -5.96 13.25
CA LYS A 21 16.06 -5.34 14.45
C LYS A 21 14.73 -4.66 14.13
N ILE A 22 13.63 -5.27 14.58
CA ILE A 22 12.28 -4.69 14.48
C ILE A 22 12.02 -3.86 15.74
N PRO A 23 11.59 -2.59 15.62
CA PRO A 23 11.25 -1.77 16.77
C PRO A 23 10.10 -2.37 17.59
N GLN A 24 10.06 -2.07 18.89
CA GLN A 24 8.92 -2.43 19.73
C GLN A 24 7.71 -1.54 19.43
N SER A 25 6.52 -2.14 19.47
CA SER A 25 5.25 -1.41 19.36
C SER A 25 5.03 -0.49 20.57
N SER A 26 4.35 0.62 20.34
CA SER A 26 3.96 1.62 21.35
C SER A 26 2.45 1.90 21.26
N SER A 27 1.96 2.88 22.03
CA SER A 27 0.58 3.35 21.95
C SER A 27 0.21 3.94 20.59
N THR A 28 1.19 4.41 19.80
CA THR A 28 0.96 5.15 18.53
C THR A 28 1.56 4.43 17.31
N GLU A 29 2.29 3.34 17.51
CA GLU A 29 2.99 2.63 16.45
C GLU A 29 2.90 1.13 16.73
N GLU A 30 2.42 0.36 15.76
CA GLU A 30 2.40 -1.10 15.82
C GLU A 30 3.36 -1.67 14.79
N TYR A 31 4.20 -2.63 15.16
CA TYR A 31 5.12 -3.30 14.26
C TYR A 31 4.79 -4.78 14.16
N ILE A 32 4.58 -5.28 12.93
CA ILE A 32 4.20 -6.67 12.66
C ILE A 32 5.16 -7.26 11.60
N PRO A 33 5.96 -8.28 11.93
CA PRO A 33 6.72 -9.02 10.91
C PRO A 33 5.79 -9.93 10.09
N ALA A 34 5.83 -9.81 8.76
CA ALA A 34 5.10 -10.68 7.85
C ALA A 34 6.07 -11.64 7.14
N ASN A 35 6.16 -12.88 7.65
CA ASN A 35 6.88 -13.95 6.97
C ASN A 35 6.11 -14.40 5.71
N LEU A 36 6.65 -14.08 4.54
CA LEU A 36 6.13 -14.47 3.23
C LEU A 36 6.94 -15.66 2.71
N GLU A 37 6.28 -16.81 2.57
CA GLU A 37 6.89 -18.05 2.09
C GLU A 37 6.51 -18.29 0.62
N LYS A 38 7.45 -18.83 -0.17
CA LYS A 38 7.23 -19.07 -1.61
C LYS A 38 6.14 -20.09 -1.91
N ASN A 39 5.86 -21.01 -0.98
CA ASN A 39 4.95 -22.15 -1.20
C ASN A 39 3.64 -22.03 -0.39
N GLY A 40 3.42 -20.88 0.27
CA GLY A 40 2.28 -20.68 1.18
C GLY A 40 1.24 -19.70 0.64
N ASN A 41 0.10 -19.64 1.32
CA ASN A 41 -0.99 -18.68 1.07
C ASN A 41 -0.63 -17.27 1.62
N SER A 42 0.47 -16.73 1.12
CA SER A 42 1.06 -15.47 1.60
C SER A 42 0.14 -14.28 1.37
N GLU A 43 -0.69 -14.32 0.33
CA GLU A 43 -1.68 -13.26 0.05
C GLU A 43 -2.76 -13.20 1.11
N LYS A 44 -3.41 -14.35 1.41
CA LYS A 44 -4.40 -14.42 2.49
C LYS A 44 -3.80 -14.01 3.83
N LYS A 45 -2.57 -14.44 4.11
CA LYS A 45 -1.87 -14.04 5.33
C LYS A 45 -1.68 -12.53 5.42
N LEU A 46 -1.35 -11.84 4.33
CA LEU A 46 -1.28 -10.39 4.34
C LEU A 46 -2.65 -9.74 4.53
N ASP A 47 -3.68 -10.25 3.87
CA ASP A 47 -5.05 -9.75 4.07
C ASP A 47 -5.50 -9.91 5.53
N ASP A 48 -5.20 -11.05 6.15
CA ASP A 48 -5.49 -11.32 7.57
C ASP A 48 -4.70 -10.38 8.48
N LEU A 49 -3.41 -10.16 8.22
CA LEU A 49 -2.58 -9.22 8.99
C LEU A 49 -3.09 -7.78 8.85
N VAL A 50 -3.46 -7.36 7.65
CA VAL A 50 -4.08 -6.05 7.43
C VAL A 50 -5.43 -5.99 8.15
N GLY A 51 -6.23 -7.04 8.13
CA GLY A 51 -7.50 -7.13 8.86
C GLY A 51 -7.34 -6.95 10.37
N LEU A 52 -6.34 -7.62 10.95
CA LEU A 52 -6.05 -7.62 12.39
C LEU A 52 -5.28 -6.39 12.89
N ALA A 53 -4.61 -5.65 12.00
CA ALA A 53 -3.85 -4.45 12.36
C ALA A 53 -4.68 -3.45 13.17
N LYS A 54 -4.09 -2.85 14.21
CA LYS A 54 -4.82 -1.90 15.07
C LYS A 54 -4.97 -0.53 14.42
N GLY A 55 -4.07 -0.17 13.51
CA GLY A 55 -4.00 1.14 12.88
C GLY A 55 -4.95 1.28 11.70
N ASN A 56 -5.50 2.47 11.51
CA ASN A 56 -6.23 2.79 10.27
C ASN A 56 -5.27 3.04 9.11
N ILE A 57 -4.06 3.54 9.39
CA ILE A 57 -2.98 3.63 8.41
C ILE A 57 -2.09 2.42 8.53
N ILE A 58 -1.96 1.72 7.41
CA ILE A 58 -1.07 0.58 7.25
C ILE A 58 0.10 1.00 6.39
N VAL A 59 1.28 0.52 6.76
CA VAL A 59 2.52 0.77 6.05
C VAL A 59 3.17 -0.56 5.74
N PHE A 60 3.31 -0.91 4.47
CA PHE A 60 4.17 -2.01 4.07
C PHE A 60 5.60 -1.51 3.91
N LEU A 61 6.52 -2.18 4.59
CA LEU A 61 7.94 -1.87 4.56
C LEU A 61 8.72 -3.07 4.00
N PRO A 62 9.68 -2.83 3.09
CA PRO A 62 10.66 -3.86 2.76
C PRO A 62 11.51 -4.20 3.99
N PRO A 63 12.16 -5.37 3.99
CA PRO A 63 13.01 -5.77 5.11
C PRO A 63 14.15 -4.76 5.27
N SER A 64 14.53 -4.47 6.51
CA SER A 64 15.61 -3.54 6.87
C SER A 64 15.36 -2.07 6.53
N SER A 65 14.12 -1.70 6.18
CA SER A 65 13.73 -0.30 6.00
C SER A 65 12.99 0.24 7.22
N GLN A 66 13.22 1.52 7.54
CA GLN A 66 12.53 2.21 8.62
C GLN A 66 12.17 3.64 8.20
N PRO A 67 10.94 4.11 8.47
CA PRO A 67 10.55 5.49 8.22
C PRO A 67 11.35 6.45 9.09
N THR A 68 11.69 7.61 8.54
CA THR A 68 12.31 8.72 9.29
C THR A 68 11.35 9.29 10.33
N LYS A 69 11.87 9.98 11.36
CA LYS A 69 11.04 10.66 12.36
C LYS A 69 9.99 11.59 11.72
N LYS A 70 10.40 12.38 10.73
CA LYS A 70 9.50 13.27 9.96
C LYS A 70 8.40 12.48 9.25
N SER A 71 8.73 11.36 8.63
CA SER A 71 7.74 10.48 7.97
C SER A 71 6.75 9.91 8.98
N LYS A 72 7.22 9.45 10.15
CA LYS A 72 6.36 8.95 11.23
C LYS A 72 5.37 10.02 11.71
N GLU A 73 5.83 11.25 11.93
CA GLU A 73 4.98 12.37 12.35
C GLU A 73 3.90 12.69 11.31
N ILE A 74 4.24 12.65 10.02
CA ILE A 74 3.27 12.84 8.94
C ILE A 74 2.23 11.71 8.93
N LEU A 75 2.66 10.46 9.03
CA LEU A 75 1.73 9.32 9.06
C LEU A 75 0.78 9.36 10.25
N LYS A 76 1.26 9.82 11.42
CA LYS A 76 0.40 10.04 12.60
C LYS A 76 -0.64 11.14 12.36
N LYS A 77 -0.25 12.22 11.69
CA LYS A 77 -1.22 13.26 11.29
C LYS A 77 -2.24 12.71 10.30
N ILE A 78 -1.80 11.90 9.34
CA ILE A 78 -2.70 11.26 8.37
C ILE A 78 -3.63 10.27 9.07
N SER A 79 -3.17 9.49 10.06
CA SER A 79 -4.04 8.54 10.78
C SER A 79 -5.13 9.21 11.61
N MET A 80 -4.92 10.45 12.03
CA MET A 80 -5.93 11.30 12.68
C MET A 80 -7.00 11.83 11.73
N ILE A 81 -6.72 11.81 10.42
CA ILE A 81 -7.60 12.35 9.39
C ILE A 81 -8.35 11.18 8.74
N ASP A 82 -9.68 11.21 8.73
CA ASP A 82 -10.50 10.17 8.10
C ASP A 82 -10.65 10.38 6.58
N ILE A 83 -9.52 10.58 5.90
CA ILE A 83 -9.46 10.68 4.44
C ILE A 83 -8.83 9.40 3.91
N SER A 84 -9.44 8.85 2.86
CA SER A 84 -8.88 7.75 2.10
C SER A 84 -7.64 8.23 1.34
N SER A 85 -6.47 7.95 1.90
CA SER A 85 -5.16 8.27 1.35
C SER A 85 -4.28 7.03 1.16
N TRP A 86 -3.36 7.14 0.20
CA TRP A 86 -2.29 6.17 0.01
C TRP A 86 -1.10 6.86 -0.68
N GLY A 87 0.09 6.27 -0.61
CA GLY A 87 1.27 6.80 -1.28
C GLY A 87 2.55 6.05 -0.97
N TRP A 88 3.67 6.57 -1.47
CA TRP A 88 4.98 5.94 -1.43
C TRP A 88 5.98 6.74 -0.59
N PHE A 89 6.95 6.05 0.02
CA PHE A 89 8.12 6.73 0.57
C PHE A 89 9.14 7.00 -0.53
N LYS A 90 9.68 8.22 -0.56
CA LYS A 90 10.80 8.57 -1.45
C LYS A 90 12.06 7.83 -1.02
N PHE A 91 12.85 7.36 -1.99
CA PHE A 91 14.22 6.92 -1.74
C PHE A 91 15.07 8.04 -1.12
N SER A 92 15.86 7.71 -0.11
CA SER A 92 16.98 8.56 0.30
C SER A 92 18.13 8.33 -0.69
N SER A 93 18.37 9.28 -1.58
CA SER A 93 19.41 9.24 -2.62
C SER A 93 20.87 9.21 -2.09
N LYS A 94 21.09 9.03 -0.79
CA LYS A 94 22.45 9.00 -0.22
C LYS A 94 23.24 7.70 -0.48
N LYS A 95 22.65 6.70 -1.13
CA LYS A 95 23.36 5.48 -1.55
C LYS A 95 22.99 5.08 -2.98
N LYS A 96 23.61 5.74 -3.97
CA LYS A 96 24.36 5.11 -5.08
C LYS A 96 24.47 6.08 -6.25
N ASN A 97 25.71 6.37 -6.62
CA ASN A 97 26.08 6.86 -7.93
C ASN A 97 25.42 6.00 -9.01
N PHE A 98 24.54 6.57 -9.82
CA PHE A 98 24.21 6.02 -11.14
C PHE A 98 24.07 7.18 -12.13
N LEU A 99 25.19 7.46 -12.78
CA LEU A 99 25.30 8.30 -13.96
C LEU A 99 24.51 7.70 -15.14
N SER A 100 24.25 8.59 -16.11
CA SER A 100 23.90 8.34 -17.51
C SER A 100 22.52 7.74 -17.83
N ASN A 101 21.50 8.60 -17.90
CA ASN A 101 20.78 8.89 -19.14
C ASN A 101 19.61 9.87 -18.89
N ILE A 102 19.93 11.16 -18.76
CA ILE A 102 18.95 12.22 -18.99
C ILE A 102 18.90 12.45 -20.50
N LYS A 103 18.18 11.57 -21.23
CA LYS A 103 17.62 11.91 -22.54
C LYS A 103 16.22 11.30 -22.64
N LYS A 104 15.25 12.18 -22.88
CA LYS A 104 13.82 11.97 -23.18
C LYS A 104 12.86 12.05 -21.99
N ILE A 105 12.60 13.30 -21.61
CA ILE A 105 11.36 13.75 -20.97
C ILE A 105 10.26 13.73 -22.05
N SER A 106 9.40 12.71 -22.07
CA SER A 106 8.04 12.79 -22.63
C SER A 106 7.31 11.45 -22.47
N THR A 107 6.63 11.30 -21.34
CA THR A 107 5.39 10.54 -21.13
C THR A 107 5.10 10.64 -19.64
N GLN A 108 3.84 10.86 -19.26
CA GLN A 108 3.41 10.69 -17.87
C GLN A 108 3.64 9.22 -17.48
N VAL A 109 4.85 8.93 -17.00
CA VAL A 109 5.18 7.63 -16.44
C VAL A 109 4.38 7.57 -15.14
N ARG A 110 3.28 6.81 -15.14
CA ARG A 110 2.73 6.21 -13.92
C ARG A 110 3.85 5.33 -13.38
N SER A 111 4.78 5.92 -12.63
CA SER A 111 5.96 5.25 -12.12
C SER A 111 5.51 4.30 -11.03
N ILE A 112 5.21 3.06 -11.43
CA ILE A 112 5.17 1.93 -10.52
C ILE A 112 6.51 1.98 -9.76
N PRO A 113 6.48 2.12 -8.44
CA PRO A 113 7.68 2.30 -7.65
C PRO A 113 8.55 1.06 -7.71
N ASP A 114 9.86 1.26 -7.63
CA ASP A 114 10.81 0.17 -7.44
C ASP A 114 10.50 -0.59 -6.14
N ILE A 115 10.82 -1.88 -6.15
CA ILE A 115 10.55 -2.90 -5.12
C ILE A 115 11.01 -2.50 -3.70
N GLU A 116 11.88 -1.51 -3.58
CA GLU A 116 12.48 -1.06 -2.32
C GLU A 116 11.80 0.19 -1.70
N GLN A 117 10.73 0.70 -2.30
CA GLN A 117 9.95 1.81 -1.72
C GLN A 117 8.80 1.25 -0.89
N GLY A 118 8.74 1.59 0.40
CA GLY A 118 7.58 1.29 1.23
C GLY A 118 6.32 2.00 0.70
N ILE A 119 5.15 1.47 1.06
CA ILE A 119 3.85 2.06 0.73
C ILE A 119 3.05 2.27 2.00
N PHE A 120 2.31 3.38 2.08
CA PHE A 120 1.29 3.59 3.10
C PHE A 120 -0.09 3.69 2.47
N PHE A 121 -1.12 3.29 3.21
CA PHE A 121 -2.51 3.36 2.78
C PHE A 121 -3.46 3.28 3.97
N ASN A 122 -4.66 3.85 3.81
CA ASN A 122 -5.76 3.56 4.73
C ASN A 122 -6.25 2.11 4.54
N LYS A 123 -6.46 1.41 5.65
CA LYS A 123 -6.99 0.03 5.69
C LYS A 123 -8.28 -0.11 4.86
N ARG A 124 -9.17 0.89 4.92
CA ARG A 124 -10.41 0.89 4.15
C ARG A 124 -10.17 0.77 2.64
N ILE A 125 -9.24 1.56 2.09
CA ILE A 125 -8.95 1.55 0.64
C ILE A 125 -8.40 0.20 0.21
N TYR A 126 -7.54 -0.39 1.02
CA TYR A 126 -6.98 -1.72 0.76
C TYR A 126 -8.07 -2.76 0.52
N PHE A 127 -9.08 -2.80 1.38
CA PHE A 127 -10.21 -3.72 1.18
C PHE A 127 -11.17 -3.28 0.08
N SER A 128 -11.34 -1.97 -0.15
CA SER A 128 -12.12 -1.45 -1.29
C SER A 128 -11.54 -1.89 -2.64
N VAL A 129 -10.23 -2.10 -2.74
CA VAL A 129 -9.60 -2.66 -3.95
C VAL A 129 -9.47 -4.20 -3.92
N GLY A 130 -10.17 -4.87 -3.00
CA GLY A 130 -10.20 -6.33 -2.89
C GLY A 130 -8.92 -6.93 -2.32
N GLY A 131 -8.25 -6.22 -1.42
CA GLY A 131 -7.02 -6.67 -0.76
C GLY A 131 -5.79 -6.65 -1.66
N ILE A 132 -4.77 -7.43 -1.27
CA ILE A 132 -3.48 -7.44 -1.95
C ILE A 132 -3.53 -8.04 -3.36
N GLY A 133 -4.48 -8.93 -3.63
CA GLY A 133 -4.55 -9.62 -4.92
C GLY A 133 -3.57 -10.78 -5.05
N LYS A 134 -3.01 -10.97 -6.25
CA LYS A 134 -2.01 -12.02 -6.54
C LYS A 134 -0.63 -11.39 -6.59
N PHE A 135 0.31 -11.85 -5.76
CA PHE A 135 1.61 -11.16 -5.59
C PHE A 135 2.46 -11.06 -6.86
N GLY A 136 2.31 -12.00 -7.80
CA GLY A 136 3.14 -12.04 -9.00
C GLY A 136 4.61 -11.90 -8.64
N THR A 137 5.27 -10.84 -9.13
CA THR A 137 6.67 -10.55 -8.85
C THR A 137 6.91 -9.64 -7.63
N SER A 138 5.92 -8.88 -7.17
CA SER A 138 6.08 -7.97 -6.02
C SER A 138 4.73 -7.54 -5.44
N PRO A 139 4.53 -7.64 -4.11
CA PRO A 139 3.31 -7.18 -3.45
C PRO A 139 3.11 -5.66 -3.58
N PHE A 140 4.21 -4.88 -3.58
CA PHE A 140 4.15 -3.42 -3.77
C PHE A 140 3.62 -3.06 -5.16
N LYS A 141 4.10 -3.74 -6.19
CA LYS A 141 3.69 -3.50 -7.57
C LYS A 141 2.23 -3.85 -7.79
N GLU A 142 1.78 -5.01 -7.30
CA GLU A 142 0.38 -5.40 -7.42
C GLU A 142 -0.55 -4.42 -6.69
N LEU A 143 -0.20 -4.02 -5.47
CA LEU A 143 -1.00 -3.07 -4.70
C LEU A 143 -1.03 -1.69 -5.37
N SER A 144 0.10 -1.21 -5.89
CA SER A 144 0.18 0.05 -6.64
C SER A 144 -0.78 0.09 -7.82
N LYS A 145 -0.75 -0.98 -8.62
CA LYS A 145 -1.59 -1.13 -9.81
C LYS A 145 -3.05 -1.08 -9.42
N ARG A 146 -3.43 -1.77 -8.34
CA ARG A 146 -4.81 -1.78 -7.82
C ARG A 146 -5.27 -0.40 -7.40
N PHE A 147 -4.46 0.30 -6.59
CA PHE A 147 -4.76 1.65 -6.16
C PHE A 147 -4.89 2.61 -7.36
N TYR A 148 -3.94 2.61 -8.30
CA TYR A 148 -4.05 3.43 -9.51
C TYR A 148 -5.25 3.08 -10.41
N SER A 149 -5.67 1.82 -10.44
CA SER A 149 -6.78 1.36 -11.31
C SER A 149 -8.18 1.64 -10.75
N ARG A 150 -8.31 1.83 -9.44
CA ARG A 150 -9.61 1.95 -8.75
C ARG A 150 -9.82 3.27 -8.00
N ILE A 151 -8.79 4.12 -7.90
CA ILE A 151 -8.83 5.37 -7.13
C ILE A 151 -8.83 6.62 -8.05
N ASP A 152 -8.76 6.47 -9.38
CA ASP A 152 -9.00 7.55 -10.35
C ASP A 152 -10.17 7.17 -11.28
N PRO A 153 -11.09 8.10 -11.59
CA PRO A 153 -12.53 7.90 -11.46
C PRO A 153 -13.18 7.25 -12.68
N GLN A 154 -14.30 6.54 -12.47
CA GLN A 154 -15.26 6.42 -13.55
C GLN A 154 -16.07 7.72 -13.61
N ASN A 155 -16.02 8.39 -14.76
CA ASN A 155 -17.14 9.23 -15.16
C ASN A 155 -18.39 8.35 -15.15
N PRO A 156 -19.55 8.86 -14.67
CA PRO A 156 -20.78 8.09 -14.71
C PRO A 156 -21.00 7.58 -16.13
N LEU A 157 -21.35 6.30 -16.25
CA LEU A 157 -21.78 5.78 -17.54
C LEU A 157 -22.99 6.62 -18.00
N PRO A 158 -23.07 7.02 -19.28
CA PRO A 158 -24.33 7.50 -19.82
C PRO A 158 -25.42 6.45 -19.56
N ALA A 159 -26.68 6.88 -19.43
CA ALA A 159 -27.78 6.02 -18.99
C ALA A 159 -27.81 4.68 -19.75
N LEU A 160 -27.60 3.57 -19.02
CA LEU A 160 -27.64 2.22 -19.61
C LEU A 160 -29.04 1.85 -20.13
N ILE A 161 -30.07 2.51 -19.61
CA ILE A 161 -31.46 2.31 -19.99
C ILE A 161 -32.07 3.68 -20.24
N ILE A 162 -32.42 3.95 -21.49
CA ILE A 162 -33.44 4.94 -21.83
C ILE A 162 -34.74 4.15 -21.96
N ARG A 163 -35.65 4.26 -20.98
CA ARG A 163 -36.99 3.68 -21.14
C ARG A 163 -37.74 4.51 -22.19
N SER A 164 -37.98 3.94 -23.37
CA SER A 164 -39.08 4.43 -24.21
C SER A 164 -40.40 4.04 -23.53
N LYS A 165 -41.42 4.89 -23.61
CA LYS A 165 -42.67 4.79 -22.83
C LYS A 165 -43.54 3.55 -23.13
N ASN A 166 -43.14 2.66 -24.05
CA ASN A 166 -44.01 1.60 -24.56
C ASN A 166 -43.38 0.20 -24.41
N PHE A 167 -43.31 -0.30 -23.18
CA PHE A 167 -43.16 -1.73 -22.94
C PHE A 167 -44.27 -2.21 -22.03
N ASN A 168 -45.34 -2.74 -22.64
CA ASN A 168 -46.28 -3.62 -21.94
C ASN A 168 -45.60 -4.99 -21.85
N ILE A 169 -45.14 -5.34 -20.66
CA ILE A 169 -44.66 -6.70 -20.38
C ILE A 169 -45.85 -7.47 -19.82
N PHE A 170 -46.71 -7.92 -20.74
CA PHE A 170 -47.59 -9.09 -20.71
C PHE A 170 -47.93 -9.44 -22.16
#